data_AF-A0A1V8T9B0-F1
#
_entry.id   AF-A0A1V8T9B0-F1
#
_cell.length_a   1.000
_cell.length_b   1.000
_cell.length_c   1.000
_cell.angle_alpha   90.00
_cell.angle_beta   90.00
_cell.angle_gamma   90.00
#
_symmetry.space_group_name_H-M   'P 1'
#
loop_
_entity.id
_entity.type
_entity.pdbx_description
1 polymer ?
#
loop_
_entity_poly.entity_id
_entity_poly.type
_entity_poly.pdbx_seq_one_letter_code
_entity_poly.pdbx_strand_id
1 'polypeptide(L)' 'MHQQLNDQPDTSPNKKTTAVATVFAVLELLETILLHLDDWKQPFVLLSVNRCFQQTIEDSLALQRKMWLALDPTFA' A
#
# COMPACT_ATOMS: atom_id res chain seq x y z
N MET A 1 -10.94 -50.28 23.86
CA MET A 1 -12.01 -49.43 23.29
C MET A 1 -11.45 -48.03 23.14
N HIS A 2 -11.39 -47.61 21.89
CA HIS A 2 -10.80 -46.41 21.31
C HIS A 2 -11.03 -45.10 22.07
N GLN A 3 -9.99 -44.28 22.18
CA GLN A 3 -10.12 -42.86 21.82
C GLN A 3 -8.73 -42.31 21.48
N GLN A 4 -8.43 -42.21 20.18
CA GLN A 4 -7.40 -41.31 19.67
C GLN A 4 -7.86 -39.88 19.96
N LEU A 5 -7.08 -39.12 20.74
CA LEU A 5 -7.09 -37.67 20.64
C LEU A 5 -6.03 -37.31 19.60
N ASN A 6 -6.51 -36.86 18.45
CA ASN A 6 -5.72 -36.44 17.30
C ASN A 6 -4.92 -35.19 17.66
N ASP A 7 -3.64 -35.37 18.00
CA ASP A 7 -2.67 -34.27 18.13
C ASP A 7 -2.34 -33.79 16.71
N GLN A 8 -3.27 -33.02 16.13
CA GLN A 8 -3.08 -32.38 14.84
C GLN A 8 -2.15 -31.19 15.10
N PRO A 9 -0.96 -31.12 14.49
CA PRO A 9 -0.16 -29.92 14.60
C PRO A 9 -0.95 -28.82 13.88
N ASP A 10 -1.36 -27.81 14.63
CA ASP A 10 -1.98 -26.60 14.12
C ASP A 10 -0.93 -25.83 13.30
N THR A 11 -0.62 -26.35 12.11
CA THR A 11 0.22 -25.68 11.12
C THR A 11 -0.65 -24.72 10.32
N SER A 12 -1.39 -23.84 11.00
CA SER A 12 -1.71 -22.56 10.40
C SER A 12 -0.45 -21.71 10.51
N PRO A 13 0.21 -21.34 9.39
CA PRO A 13 1.24 -20.33 9.46
C PRO A 13 0.52 -19.03 9.81
N ASN A 14 0.41 -18.72 11.10
CA ASN A 14 0.03 -17.41 11.60
C ASN A 14 1.16 -16.46 11.23
N LYS A 15 1.25 -16.13 9.94
CA LYS A 15 2.11 -15.08 9.41
C LYS A 15 1.55 -13.81 10.04
N LYS A 16 2.20 -13.35 11.11
CA LYS A 16 1.94 -12.03 11.67
C LYS A 16 2.21 -11.01 10.57
N THR A 17 1.16 -10.58 9.89
CA THR A 17 1.22 -9.51 8.90
C THR A 17 1.58 -8.26 9.66
N THR A 18 2.74 -7.68 9.34
CA THR A 18 3.16 -6.43 9.98
C THR A 18 2.29 -5.29 9.46
N ALA A 19 2.12 -4.23 10.25
CA ALA A 19 1.39 -3.04 9.81
C ALA A 19 1.94 -2.49 8.48
N VAL A 20 3.25 -2.57 8.27
CA VAL A 20 3.91 -2.20 7.01
C VAL A 20 3.43 -3.07 5.85
N ALA A 21 3.39 -4.39 6.03
CA ALA A 21 2.89 -5.30 5.01
C ALA A 21 1.40 -5.04 4.69
N THR A 22 0.59 -4.68 5.68
CA THR A 22 -0.80 -4.25 5.47
C THR A 22 -0.89 -2.97 4.65
N VAL A 23 -0.09 -1.95 4.96
CA VAL A 23 -0.07 -0.68 4.21
C VAL A 23 0.28 -0.90 2.74
N PHE A 24 1.30 -1.71 2.45
CA PHE A 24 1.67 -2.01 1.06
C PHE A 24 0.69 -2.96 0.35
N ALA A 25 -0.11 -3.73 1.08
CA ALA A 25 -1.13 -4.60 0.50
C ALA A 25 -2.42 -3.86 0.14
N VAL A 26 -2.68 -2.69 0.74
CA VAL A 26 -3.90 -1.91 0.53
C VAL A 26 -3.55 -0.62 -0.21
N LEU A 27 -3.74 -0.63 -1.54
CA LEU A 27 -3.37 0.50 -2.41
C LEU A 27 -4.07 1.80 -2.02
N GLU A 28 -5.36 1.77 -1.68
CA GLU A 28 -6.13 2.95 -1.25
C GLU A 28 -5.57 3.58 0.03
N LEU A 29 -5.06 2.75 0.95
CA LEU A 29 -4.45 3.21 2.19
C LEU A 29 -3.10 3.88 1.90
N LEU A 30 -2.28 3.25 1.05
CA LEU A 30 -1.01 3.82 0.63
C LEU A 30 -1.23 5.15 -0.12
N GLU A 31 -2.19 5.19 -1.04
CA GLU A 31 -2.58 6.41 -1.74
C GLU A 31 -2.97 7.53 -0.75
N THR A 32 -3.85 7.21 0.20
CA THR A 32 -4.31 8.18 1.20
C THR A 32 -3.15 8.74 2.03
N ILE A 33 -2.20 7.89 2.42
CA ILE A 33 -0.98 8.32 3.13
C ILE A 33 -0.17 9.28 2.27
N LEU A 34 0.05 8.94 0.99
CA LEU A 34 0.80 9.79 0.06
C LEU A 34 0.10 11.13 -0.22
N LEU A 35 -1.23 11.13 -0.29
CA LEU A 35 -2.03 12.35 -0.46
C LEU A 35 -1.97 13.28 0.76
N HIS A 36 -1.77 12.74 1.96
CA HIS A 36 -1.65 13.52 3.19
C HIS A 36 -0.24 14.07 3.45
N LEU A 37 0.73 13.77 2.59
CA LEU A 37 2.05 14.40 2.65
C LEU A 37 1.92 15.91 2.39
N ASP A 38 2.65 16.72 3.16
CA ASP A 38 2.55 18.18 3.11
C ASP A 38 3.01 18.75 1.77
N ASP A 39 4.04 18.15 1.16
CA ASP A 39 4.64 18.62 -0.09
C ASP A 39 4.43 17.62 -1.23
N TRP A 40 4.08 18.14 -2.40
CA TRP A 40 3.95 17.38 -3.64
C TRP A 40 5.27 16.77 -4.12
N LYS A 41 6.41 17.27 -3.64
CA LYS A 41 7.74 16.72 -3.96
C LYS A 41 8.10 15.48 -3.17
N GLN A 42 7.54 15.30 -1.97
CA GLN A 42 7.89 14.17 -1.08
C GLN A 42 7.66 12.79 -1.72
N PRO A 43 6.56 12.53 -2.44
CA PRO A 43 6.37 11.26 -3.14
C PRO A 43 7.48 10.91 -4.14
N PHE A 44 8.14 11.89 -4.77
CA PHE A 44 9.22 11.61 -5.73
C PHE A 44 10.43 10.91 -5.08
N VAL A 45 10.72 11.22 -3.81
CA VAL A 45 11.80 10.55 -3.07
C VAL A 45 11.45 9.07 -2.87
N LEU A 46 10.18 8.75 -2.65
CA LEU A 46 9.70 7.39 -2.38
C LEU A 46 9.75 6.49 -3.63
N LEU A 47 9.73 7.07 -4.83
CA LEU A 47 9.91 6.34 -6.10
C LEU A 47 11.24 5.56 -6.14
N SER A 48 12.27 6.08 -5.49
CA SER A 48 13.60 5.43 -5.44
C SER A 48 13.68 4.27 -4.43
N VAL A 49 12.70 4.14 -3.54
CA VAL A 49 12.72 3.18 -2.43
C VAL A 49 12.09 1.85 -2.83
N ASN A 50 10.91 1.89 -3.48
CA ASN A 50 10.15 0.70 -3.84
C ASN A 50 9.23 0.96 -5.04
N ARG A 51 9.13 0.00 -5.96
CA ARG A 51 8.21 0.05 -7.11
C ARG A 51 6.74 0.16 -6.72
N CYS A 52 6.34 -0.29 -5.52
CA CYS A 52 4.96 -0.12 -5.04
C CYS A 52 4.53 1.35 -5.01
N PHE A 53 5.44 2.27 -4.66
CA PHE A 53 5.14 3.71 -4.67
C PHE A 53 4.90 4.22 -6.09
N GLN A 54 5.75 3.80 -7.03
CA GLN A 54 5.59 4.15 -8.44
C GLN A 54 4.24 3.66 -8.97
N GLN A 55 3.91 2.39 -8.72
CA GLN A 55 2.65 1.82 -9.19
C GLN A 55 1.43 2.53 -8.59
N THR A 56 1.47 2.84 -7.28
CA THR A 56 0.39 3.60 -6.62
C THR A 56 0.20 4.99 -7.23
N ILE A 57 1.28 5.66 -7.61
CA ILE A 57 1.22 6.98 -8.26
C ILE A 57 0.70 6.86 -9.70
N GLU A 58 1.17 5.89 -10.48
CA GLU A 58 0.70 5.64 -11.84
C GLU A 58 -0.79 5.24 -11.91
N ASP A 59 -1.29 4.55 -10.88
CA ASP A 59 -2.68 4.12 -10.80
C ASP A 59 -3.62 5.17 -10.18
N SER A 60 -3.09 6.16 -9.43
CA SER A 60 -3.89 7.22 -8.80
C SER A 60 -3.79 8.56 -9.53
N LEU A 61 -4.90 8.93 -10.18
CA LEU A 61 -5.04 10.25 -10.80
C LEU A 61 -5.00 11.39 -9.78
N ALA A 62 -5.48 11.17 -8.56
CA ALA A 62 -5.44 12.16 -7.49
C ALA A 62 -4.00 12.46 -7.07
N LEU A 63 -3.17 11.42 -6.91
CA LEU A 63 -1.74 11.59 -6.65
C LEU A 63 -1.02 12.26 -7.81
N GLN A 64 -1.30 11.85 -9.05
CA GLN A 64 -0.70 12.50 -10.22
C GLN A 64 -1.04 13.99 -10.27
N ARG A 65 -2.26 14.39 -9.97
CA ARG A 65 -2.65 15.80 -9.89
C ARG A 65 -1.97 16.52 -8.74
N LYS A 66 -1.92 15.92 -7.54
CA LYS A 66 -1.17 16.48 -6.39
C LYS A 66 0.29 16.72 -6.77
N MET A 67 0.88 15.80 -7.54
CA MET A 67 2.27 15.84 -8.01
C MET A 67 2.47 16.62 -9.33
N TRP A 68 1.42 17.22 -9.89
CA TRP A 68 1.47 17.98 -11.16
C TRP A 68 1.93 17.15 -12.37
N LEU A 69 1.71 15.83 -12.32
CA LEU A 69 1.99 14.88 -13.40
C LEU A 69 0.82 14.74 -14.38
N ALA A 70 -0.39 15.07 -13.93
CA ALA A 70 -1.61 15.06 -14.73
C ALA A 70 -2.32 16.41 -14.64
N LEU A 71 -2.96 16.80 -15.74
CA LEU A 71 -3.78 18.00 -15.77
C LEU A 71 -4.99 17.83 -14.84
N ASP A 72 -5.28 18.86 -14.07
CA ASP A 72 -6.54 18.93 -13.36
C ASP A 72 -7.61 19.52 -14.29
N PRO A 73 -8.74 18.83 -14.51
CA PRO A 73 -9.77 19.24 -15.47
C PRO A 73 -10.48 20.54 -15.06
N THR A 74 -10.28 21.01 -13.84
CA THR A 74 -10.82 22.30 -13.38
C THR A 74 -10.05 23.49 -13.96
N PHE A 75 -8.84 23.26 -14.49
CA PHE A 75 -7.99 24.30 -15.09
C PHE A 75 -7.77 24.09 -16.60
N ALA A 76 -8.56 23.22 -17.24
CA ALA A 76 -8.50 22.88 -18.67
C ALA A 76 -9.47 23.69 -19.53
#